data_AF-A0A756L9P1-F1
#
_entry.id   AF-A0A756L9P1-F1
#
_cell.length_a   1.000
_cell.length_b   1.000
_cell.length_c   1.000
_cell.angle_alpha   90.00
_cell.angle_beta   90.00
_cell.angle_gamma   90.00
#
_symmetry.space_group_name_H-M   'P 1'
#
loop_
_entity.id
_entity.type
_entity.pdbx_description
1 polymer ?
#
loop_
_entity_poly.entity_id
_entity_poly.type
_entity_poly.pdbx_seq_one_letter_code
_entity_poly.pdbx_strand_id
1 'polypeptide(L)'
;MRRSLDKANGKAAVHLVSPFSAHNRLVLSQVKFGTKSNAITAVPDLLKRLTLSGCLVTLDAMGCQKKITSNIRESGADYVLSLKGNQRELFDDTQRYFDWCESHPEIKSTGKR
;
A
#
# COMPACT_ATOMS: atom_id res chain seq x y z
N MET A 1 16.99 -2.11 5.73
CA MET A 1 17.59 -2.70 6.96
C MET A 1 18.70 -1.77 7.45
N ARG A 2 18.71 -1.37 8.73
CA ARG A 2 19.81 -0.51 9.23
C ARG A 2 21.12 -1.29 9.17
N ARG A 3 22.21 -0.62 8.75
CA ARG A 3 23.57 -1.19 8.57
C ARG A 3 23.69 -2.30 7.51
N SER A 4 22.81 -2.37 6.52
CA SER A 4 22.98 -3.31 5.39
C SER A 4 24.01 -2.86 4.34
N LEU A 5 24.65 -1.71 4.54
CA LEU A 5 25.65 -1.20 3.62
C LEU A 5 27.00 -1.78 3.99
N ASP A 6 27.61 -2.50 3.06
CA ASP A 6 28.93 -3.10 3.24
C ASP A 6 29.90 -2.44 2.27
N LYS A 7 30.42 -1.27 2.70
CA LYS A 7 31.39 -0.49 1.93
C LYS A 7 32.72 -1.22 1.77
N ALA A 8 33.11 -2.04 2.74
CA ALA A 8 34.38 -2.77 2.70
C ALA A 8 34.42 -3.78 1.54
N ASN A 9 33.28 -4.42 1.23
CA ASN A 9 33.16 -5.34 0.10
C ASN A 9 32.45 -4.73 -1.12
N GLY A 10 32.29 -3.40 -1.19
CA GLY A 10 31.67 -2.71 -2.33
C GLY A 10 30.19 -3.03 -2.56
N LYS A 11 29.46 -3.54 -1.56
CA LYS A 11 28.03 -3.92 -1.69
C LYS A 11 27.10 -2.78 -1.29
N ALA A 12 26.17 -2.46 -2.19
CA ALA A 12 25.12 -1.47 -1.96
C ALA A 12 24.13 -1.90 -0.87
N ALA A 13 23.42 -0.92 -0.30
CA ALA A 13 22.41 -1.16 0.71
C ALA A 13 21.27 -2.06 0.18
N VAL A 14 20.75 -2.93 1.03
CA VAL A 14 19.64 -3.82 0.68
C VAL A 14 18.32 -3.09 0.84
N HIS A 15 17.60 -2.96 -0.27
CA HIS A 15 16.25 -2.43 -0.30
C HIS A 15 15.24 -3.56 -0.15
N LEU A 16 14.35 -3.44 0.85
CA LEU A 16 13.36 -4.46 1.23
C LEU A 16 11.98 -3.83 1.34
N VAL A 17 10.96 -4.59 0.97
CA VAL A 17 9.56 -4.35 1.36
C VAL A 17 9.13 -5.50 2.26
N SER A 18 8.39 -5.19 3.32
CA SER A 18 7.93 -6.17 4.32
C SER A 18 6.49 -5.86 4.72
N PRO A 19 5.55 -6.81 4.59
CA PRO A 19 4.20 -6.67 5.10
C PRO A 19 4.20 -6.98 6.59
N PHE A 20 3.61 -6.08 7.38
CA PHE A 20 3.47 -6.23 8.81
C PHE A 20 2.01 -6.52 9.16
N SER A 21 1.76 -7.67 9.79
CA SER A 21 0.46 -7.98 10.37
C SER A 21 0.34 -7.27 11.71
N ALA A 22 -0.50 -6.23 11.76
CA ALA A 22 -0.76 -5.50 13.00
C ALA A 22 -1.39 -6.39 14.09
N HIS A 23 -2.31 -7.27 13.69
CA HIS A 23 -2.98 -8.20 14.62
C HIS A 23 -1.99 -9.19 15.24
N ASN A 24 -1.15 -9.82 14.41
CA ASN A 24 -0.21 -10.84 14.87
C ASN A 24 1.11 -10.26 15.37
N ARG A 25 1.35 -8.95 15.17
CA ARG A 25 2.60 -8.24 15.47
C ARG A 25 3.83 -8.87 14.80
N LEU A 26 3.66 -9.33 13.56
CA LEU A 26 4.66 -10.10 12.84
C LEU A 26 4.91 -9.56 11.43
N VAL A 27 6.17 -9.64 10.99
CA VAL A 27 6.52 -9.49 9.59
C VAL A 27 6.30 -10.84 8.91
N LEU A 28 5.40 -10.90 7.93
CA LEU A 28 4.98 -12.17 7.31
C LEU A 28 5.95 -12.65 6.22
N SER A 29 6.61 -11.72 5.54
CA SER A 29 7.57 -12.03 4.48
C SER A 29 8.43 -10.80 4.17
N GLN A 30 9.46 -10.97 3.35
CA GLN A 30 10.26 -9.83 2.85
C GLN A 30 10.63 -10.06 1.40
N VAL A 31 10.57 -9.01 0.59
CA VAL A 31 11.00 -9.03 -0.81
C VAL A 31 12.11 -8.01 -0.99
N LYS A 32 13.27 -8.48 -1.46
CA LYS A 32 14.38 -7.63 -1.88
C LYS A 32 14.11 -7.10 -3.28
N PHE A 33 14.36 -5.81 -3.50
CA PHE A 33 14.33 -5.20 -4.82
C PHE A 33 15.68 -4.55 -5.15
N GLY A 34 15.99 -4.52 -6.45
CA GLY A 34 17.28 -4.01 -6.95
C GLY A 34 17.36 -2.48 -6.92
N THR A 35 18.57 -1.94 -7.04
CA THR A 35 18.88 -0.50 -7.05
C THR A 35 18.21 0.29 -8.18
N LYS A 36 17.86 -0.37 -9.30
CA LYS A 36 17.11 0.23 -10.41
C LYS A 36 15.59 -0.05 -10.33
N SER A 37 15.15 -0.81 -9.33
CA SER A 37 13.75 -1.13 -9.08
C SER A 37 13.25 -0.34 -7.85
N ASN A 38 11.94 -0.27 -7.67
CA ASN A 38 11.33 0.47 -6.57
C ASN A 38 10.31 -0.39 -5.81
N ALA A 39 9.85 0.11 -4.66
CA ALA A 39 8.85 -0.60 -3.87
C ALA A 39 7.53 -0.80 -4.66
N ILE A 40 7.21 0.10 -5.59
CA ILE A 40 5.97 0.05 -6.38
C ILE A 40 5.89 -1.22 -7.23
N THR A 41 7.01 -1.65 -7.82
CA THR A 41 7.06 -2.89 -8.61
C THR A 41 7.13 -4.15 -7.75
N ALA A 42 7.69 -4.06 -6.53
CA ALA A 42 7.83 -5.20 -5.63
C ALA A 42 6.55 -5.55 -4.84
N VAL A 43 5.71 -4.55 -4.53
CA VAL A 43 4.48 -4.75 -3.75
C VAL A 43 3.49 -5.73 -4.41
N PRO A 44 3.19 -5.65 -5.73
CA PRO A 44 2.32 -6.61 -6.40
C PRO A 44 2.74 -8.08 -6.18
N ASP A 45 4.03 -8.38 -6.32
CA ASP A 45 4.54 -9.74 -6.15
C ASP A 45 4.55 -10.17 -4.69
N LEU A 46 4.69 -9.22 -3.76
CA LEU A 46 4.54 -9.47 -2.33
C LEU A 46 3.09 -9.83 -1.98
N LEU A 47 2.11 -9.07 -2.47
CA LEU A 47 0.69 -9.29 -2.16
C LEU A 47 0.21 -10.67 -2.64
N LYS A 48 0.65 -11.11 -3.82
CA LYS A 48 0.31 -12.45 -4.36
C LYS A 48 0.81 -13.62 -3.51
N ARG A 49 1.79 -13.40 -2.63
CA ARG A 49 2.34 -14.43 -1.74
C ARG A 49 1.61 -14.51 -0.40
N LEU A 50 0.69 -13.59 -0.13
CA LEU A 50 -0.02 -13.49 1.13
C LEU A 50 -1.47 -13.94 0.97
N THR A 51 -1.98 -14.67 1.96
CA THR A 51 -3.42 -14.89 2.10
C THR A 51 -4.01 -13.63 2.75
N LEU A 52 -4.64 -12.78 1.94
CA LEU A 52 -5.16 -11.48 2.37
C LEU A 52 -6.68 -11.44 2.53
N SER A 53 -7.41 -12.50 2.16
CA SER A 53 -8.88 -12.50 2.21
C SER A 53 -9.40 -12.05 3.58
N GLY A 54 -10.31 -11.07 3.58
CA GLY A 54 -10.88 -10.47 4.78
C GLY A 54 -9.96 -9.49 5.54
N CYS A 55 -8.75 -9.21 5.04
CA CYS A 55 -7.84 -8.25 5.65
C CYS A 55 -8.05 -6.83 5.11
N LEU A 56 -7.70 -5.84 5.94
CA LEU A 56 -7.53 -4.44 5.52
C LEU A 56 -6.05 -4.19 5.23
N VAL A 57 -5.74 -3.84 3.98
CA VAL A 57 -4.37 -3.50 3.55
C VAL A 57 -4.18 -1.99 3.56
N THR A 58 -3.18 -1.53 4.32
CA THR A 58 -2.79 -0.11 4.35
C THR A 58 -1.44 0.09 3.68
N LEU A 59 -1.32 1.09 2.80
CA LEU A 59 -0.05 1.50 2.19
C LEU A 59 0.05 3.02 2.11
N ASP A 60 1.29 3.49 1.97
CA ASP A 60 1.59 4.90 1.75
C ASP A 60 1.14 5.39 0.36
N ALA A 61 1.40 6.67 0.09
CA ALA A 61 1.00 7.30 -1.15
C ALA A 61 1.80 6.85 -2.38
N MET A 62 2.97 6.24 -2.20
CA MET A 62 3.67 5.60 -3.31
C MET A 62 2.96 4.32 -3.75
N GLY A 63 2.36 3.60 -2.80
CA GLY A 63 1.54 2.40 -3.02
C GLY A 63 0.14 2.66 -3.58
N CYS A 64 -0.31 3.92 -3.68
CA CYS A 64 -1.61 4.30 -4.24
C CYS A 64 -1.63 4.17 -5.78
N GLN A 65 -1.63 2.92 -6.26
CA GLN A 65 -1.55 2.56 -7.68
C GLN A 65 -2.69 1.62 -8.07
N LYS A 66 -3.29 1.83 -9.25
CA LYS A 66 -4.42 1.03 -9.76
C LYS A 66 -4.12 -0.49 -9.74
N LYS A 67 -2.93 -0.90 -10.17
CA LYS A 67 -2.54 -2.32 -10.18
C LYS A 67 -2.45 -2.93 -8.77
N ILE A 68 -2.04 -2.13 -7.79
CA ILE A 68 -1.95 -2.58 -6.39
C ILE A 68 -3.37 -2.74 -5.82
N THR A 69 -4.25 -1.77 -6.03
CA THR A 69 -5.65 -1.85 -5.57
C THR A 69 -6.42 -3.00 -6.20
N SER A 70 -6.21 -3.25 -7.51
CA SER A 70 -6.78 -4.43 -8.20
C SER A 70 -6.33 -5.74 -7.54
N ASN A 71 -5.03 -5.94 -7.33
CA ASN A 71 -4.53 -7.17 -6.68
C ASN A 71 -5.11 -7.37 -5.27
N ILE A 72 -5.25 -6.30 -4.48
CA ILE A 72 -5.82 -6.38 -3.14
C ILE A 72 -7.29 -6.84 -3.22
N ARG A 73 -8.10 -6.23 -4.10
CA ARG A 73 -9.50 -6.60 -4.28
C ARG A 73 -9.66 -8.03 -4.81
N GLU A 74 -8.85 -8.42 -5.79
CA GLU A 74 -8.83 -9.77 -6.35
C GLU A 74 -8.47 -10.82 -5.28
N SER A 75 -7.67 -10.46 -4.28
CA SER A 75 -7.36 -11.33 -3.13
C SER A 75 -8.47 -11.41 -2.06
N GLY A 76 -9.59 -10.70 -2.27
CA GLY A 76 -10.71 -10.64 -1.32
C GLY A 76 -10.42 -9.77 -0.09
N ALA A 77 -9.48 -8.83 -0.19
CA ALA A 77 -9.16 -7.85 0.84
C ALA A 77 -9.71 -6.46 0.50
N ASP A 78 -9.82 -5.64 1.54
CA ASP A 78 -10.12 -4.22 1.46
C ASP A 78 -8.83 -3.39 1.59
N TYR A 79 -8.85 -2.11 1.21
CA TYR A 79 -7.68 -1.23 1.34
C TYR A 79 -8.01 0.16 1.85
N VAL A 80 -7.02 0.78 2.52
CA VAL A 80 -6.96 2.21 2.81
C VAL A 80 -5.58 2.72 2.42
N LEU A 81 -5.53 3.64 1.47
CA LEU A 81 -4.26 4.11 0.89
C LEU A 81 -4.16 5.62 1.06
N SER A 82 -2.95 6.10 1.35
CA SER A 82 -2.70 7.54 1.36
C SER A 82 -2.68 8.07 -0.08
N LEU A 83 -3.21 9.26 -0.32
CA LEU A 83 -3.15 9.91 -1.62
C LEU A 83 -2.18 11.10 -1.57
N LYS A 84 -1.32 11.22 -2.59
CA LYS A 84 -0.40 12.36 -2.71
C LYS A 84 -1.05 13.45 -3.57
N GLY A 85 -1.01 14.70 -3.12
CA GLY A 85 -1.62 15.84 -3.83
C GLY A 85 -1.03 16.17 -5.20
N ASN A 86 0.06 15.50 -5.63
CA ASN A 86 0.56 15.63 -7.00
C ASN A 86 -0.30 14.87 -8.03
N GLN A 87 -1.23 14.01 -7.59
CA GLN A 87 -2.29 13.43 -8.44
C GLN A 87 -3.52 14.35 -8.41
N ARG A 88 -3.43 15.53 -9.06
CA ARG A 88 -4.38 16.64 -8.88
C ARG A 88 -5.84 16.25 -9.08
N GLU A 89 -6.17 15.58 -10.19
CA GLU A 89 -7.55 15.19 -10.49
C GLU A 89 -8.14 14.28 -9.42
N LEU A 90 -7.44 13.19 -9.08
CA LEU A 90 -7.89 12.27 -8.03
C LEU A 90 -7.96 12.94 -6.66
N PHE A 91 -7.04 13.87 -6.37
CA PHE A 91 -7.02 14.61 -5.12
C PHE A 91 -8.22 15.55 -5.02
N ASP A 92 -8.49 16.34 -6.06
CA ASP A 92 -9.61 17.28 -6.12
C ASP A 92 -10.95 16.52 -6.03
N ASP A 93 -11.10 15.42 -6.74
CA ASP A 93 -12.30 14.56 -6.67
C ASP A 93 -12.49 13.97 -5.27
N THR A 94 -11.41 13.51 -4.64
CA THR A 94 -11.44 12.99 -3.28
C THR A 94 -11.86 14.08 -2.29
N GLN A 95 -11.30 15.29 -2.40
CA GLN A 95 -11.69 16.41 -1.55
C GLN A 95 -13.17 16.77 -1.72
N ARG A 96 -13.64 16.92 -2.97
CA ARG A 96 -15.05 17.20 -3.26
C ARG A 96 -15.98 16.15 -2.68
N TYR A 97 -15.59 14.87 -2.75
CA TYR A 97 -16.37 13.78 -2.18
C TYR A 97 -16.48 13.90 -0.66
N PHE A 98 -15.38 14.19 0.04
CA PHE A 98 -15.40 14.38 1.49
C PHE A 98 -16.19 15.63 1.90
N ASP A 99 -16.02 16.76 1.23
CA ASP A 99 -16.80 17.99 1.46
C ASP A 99 -18.31 17.74 1.27
N TRP A 100 -18.66 16.95 0.24
CA TRP A 100 -20.04 16.53 0.00
C TRP A 100 -20.58 15.64 1.13
N CYS A 101 -19.79 14.68 1.62
CA CYS A 101 -20.18 13.83 2.76
C CYS A 101 -20.37 14.63 4.05
N GLU A 102 -19.54 15.63 4.31
CA GLU A 102 -19.67 16.49 5.50
C GLU A 102 -20.94 17.35 5.46
N SER A 103 -21.36 17.78 4.27
CA SER A 103 -22.60 18.54 4.07
C SER A 103 -23.88 17.68 4.07
N HIS A 104 -23.78 16.35 3.99
CA HIS A 104 -24.89 15.40 3.94
C HIS A 104 -24.74 14.25 4.96
N PRO A 105 -24.75 14.54 6.28
CA PRO A 105 -24.50 13.55 7.33
C PRO A 105 -25.54 12.43 7.43
N GLU A 106 -26.71 12.60 6.83
CA GLU A 106 -27.77 11.59 6.70
C GLU A 106 -27.40 10.46 5.74
N ILE A 107 -26.44 10.70 4.83
CA ILE A 107 -25.93 9.73 3.86
C ILE A 107 -24.63 9.13 4.40
N LYS A 108 -24.67 8.55 5.61
CA LYS A 108 -23.58 7.67 6.03
C LYS A 108 -23.71 6.37 5.25
N SER A 109 -22.78 6.20 4.29
CA SER A 109 -22.53 5.00 3.51
C SER A 109 -23.02 3.73 4.22
N THR A 110 -24.18 3.23 3.80
CA THR A 110 -24.57 1.85 4.06
C THR A 110 -23.52 0.99 3.40
N GLY A 111 -22.61 0.42 4.20
CA GLY A 111 -21.56 -0.50 3.77
C GLY A 111 -22.14 -1.82 3.25
N LYS A 112 -22.90 -1.77 2.16
CA LYS A 112 -23.21 -2.94 1.35
C LYS A 112 -22.13 -3.05 0.28
N ARG A 113 -21.32 -4.10 0.42
CA ARG A 113 -20.49 -4.64 -0.66
C ARG A 113 -21.38 -5.15 -1.79
#